data_AF-A0A966UQZ2-F1
#
_entry.id   AF-A0A966UQZ2-F1
#
_cell.length_a   1.000
_cell.length_b   1.000
_cell.length_c   1.000
_cell.angle_alpha   90.00
_cell.angle_beta   90.00
_cell.angle_gamma   90.00
#
_symmetry.space_group_name_H-M   'P 1'
#
loop_
_entity.id
_entity.type
_entity.pdbx_description
1 polymer ?
#
loop_
_entity_poly.entity_id
_entity_poly.type
_entity_poly.pdbx_seq_one_letter_code
_entity_poly.pdbx_strand_id
1 'polypeptide(L)'
;MKNKDLFVNVLLRILATFAASGLGVIGAGTIAGVPVLKAVFMAGIAGVAVVVEGLSRAFLEDGKLSSSEINDVFNKVDKKAPKAKQSEKA
;
A
#
# COMPACT_ATOMS: atom_id res chain seq x y z
N MET A 1 11.69 -17.50 12.93
CA MET A 1 11.17 -16.22 13.47
C MET A 1 10.11 -16.56 14.51
N LYS A 2 10.16 -15.94 15.70
CA LYS A 2 9.10 -16.14 16.70
C LYS A 2 7.85 -15.38 16.21
N ASN A 3 6.65 -15.86 16.54
CA ASN A 3 5.39 -15.28 16.04
C ASN A 3 5.24 -13.77 16.33
N LYS A 4 5.85 -13.26 17.41
CA LYS A 4 5.91 -11.83 17.73
C LYS A 4 6.64 -11.00 16.64
N ASP A 5 7.68 -11.56 16.03
CA ASP A 5 8.48 -10.88 15.00
C ASP A 5 7.69 -10.73 13.70
N LEU A 6 6.83 -11.70 13.37
CA LEU A 6 6.00 -11.67 12.17
C LEU A 6 4.91 -10.60 12.28
N PHE A 7 4.22 -10.52 13.42
CA PHE A 7 3.17 -9.53 13.64
C PHE A 7 3.72 -8.10 13.54
N VAL A 8 4.87 -7.83 14.19
CA VAL A 8 5.55 -6.53 14.11
C VAL A 8 5.99 -6.22 12.68
N ASN A 9 6.51 -7.22 11.95
CA ASN A 9 6.89 -7.05 10.55
C ASN A 9 5.68 -6.66 9.66
N VAL A 10 4.53 -7.31 9.85
CA VAL A 10 3.29 -6.97 9.12
C VAL A 10 2.84 -5.55 9.42
N LEU A 11 2.83 -5.13 10.70
CA LEU A 11 2.47 -3.75 11.07
C LEU A 11 3.41 -2.71 10.45
N LEU A 12 4.72 -2.95 10.50
CA LEU A 12 5.70 -2.06 9.87
C LEU A 12 5.52 -2.00 8.35
N ARG A 13 5.17 -3.11 7.70
CA ARG A 13 4.89 -3.14 6.26
C ARG A 13 3.63 -2.37 5.91
N ILE A 14 2.58 -2.39 6.73
CA ILE A 14 1.38 -1.56 6.54
C ILE A 14 1.75 -0.07 6.61
N LEU A 15 2.57 0.33 7.58
CA LEU A 15 3.06 1.71 7.68
C LEU A 15 3.94 2.11 6.48
N ALA A 16 4.81 1.21 6.03
CA ALA A 16 5.62 1.42 4.84
C ALA A 16 4.76 1.56 3.58
N THR A 17 3.70 0.76 3.44
CA THR A 17 2.72 0.88 2.37
C THR A 17 2.03 2.24 2.38
N PHE A 18 1.56 2.71 3.54
CA PHE A 18 0.96 4.03 3.66
C PHE A 18 1.94 5.12 3.20
N ALA A 19 3.18 5.08 3.70
CA ALA A 19 4.19 6.07 3.36
C ALA A 19 4.53 6.04 1.86
N ALA A 20 4.76 4.85 1.28
CA ALA A 20 5.08 4.70 -0.14
C ALA A 20 3.94 5.20 -1.04
N SER A 21 2.69 4.82 -0.75
CA SER A 21 1.53 5.25 -1.54
C SER A 21 1.23 6.75 -1.36
N GLY A 22 1.32 7.27 -0.14
CA GLY A 22 1.08 8.67 0.18
C GLY A 22 2.13 9.62 -0.39
N LEU A 23 3.41 9.28 -0.28
CA LEU A 23 4.50 10.11 -0.82
C LEU A 23 4.49 10.13 -2.35
N GLY A 24 4.06 9.04 -3.00
CA GLY A 24 4.00 8.94 -4.46
C GLY A 24 3.07 9.95 -5.15
N VAL A 25 2.10 10.52 -4.41
CA VAL A 25 1.12 11.46 -4.98
C VAL A 25 1.43 12.94 -4.71
N ILE A 26 2.52 13.28 -4.01
CA ILE A 26 2.83 14.68 -3.67
C ILE A 26 2.96 15.55 -4.94
N GLY A 27 3.74 15.09 -5.93
CA GLY A 27 3.94 15.83 -7.18
C GLY A 27 2.68 15.90 -8.07
N ALA A 28 1.87 14.85 -8.09
CA ALA A 28 0.60 14.86 -8.81
C ALA A 28 -0.44 15.77 -8.12
N GLY A 29 -0.49 15.74 -6.79
CA GLY A 29 -1.40 16.54 -5.97
C GLY A 29 -1.16 18.04 -6.11
N THR A 30 0.11 18.46 -6.21
CA THR A 30 0.45 19.88 -6.44
C THR A 30 -0.03 20.38 -7.79
N ILE A 31 0.06 19.56 -8.84
CA ILE A 31 -0.39 19.92 -10.19
C ILE A 31 -1.92 19.94 -10.28
N ALA A 32 -2.59 19.01 -9.59
CA ALA A 32 -4.05 18.91 -9.57
C ALA A 32 -4.76 19.94 -8.66
N GLY A 33 -4.02 20.80 -7.97
CA GLY A 33 -4.59 21.82 -7.07
C GLY A 33 -5.25 21.24 -5.80
N VAL A 34 -4.99 19.98 -5.48
CA VAL A 34 -5.52 19.34 -4.26
C VAL A 34 -4.57 19.63 -3.10
N PRO A 35 -5.06 20.01 -1.90
CA PRO A 35 -4.21 20.19 -0.74
C PRO A 35 -3.36 18.94 -0.49
N VAL A 36 -2.03 19.10 -0.47
CA VAL A 36 -1.05 17.99 -0.45
C VAL A 36 -1.36 17.00 0.66
N LEU A 37 -1.66 17.48 1.87
CA LEU A 37 -1.99 16.62 2.99
C LEU A 37 -3.22 15.73 2.72
N LYS A 38 -4.27 16.26 2.08
CA LYS A 38 -5.46 15.48 1.71
C LYS A 38 -5.12 14.42 0.67
N ALA A 39 -4.31 14.78 -0.34
CA ALA A 39 -3.87 13.85 -1.37
C ALA A 39 -3.04 12.69 -0.77
N VAL A 40 -2.07 13.00 0.09
CA VAL A 40 -1.22 12.00 0.78
C VAL A 40 -2.07 11.04 1.61
N PHE A 41 -3.02 11.56 2.40
CA PHE A 41 -3.88 10.70 3.22
C PHE A 41 -4.81 9.83 2.38
N MET A 42 -5.41 10.38 1.31
CA MET A 42 -6.25 9.58 0.40
C MET A 42 -5.46 8.43 -0.23
N ALA A 43 -4.27 8.71 -0.76
CA ALA A 43 -3.44 7.70 -1.40
C ALA A 43 -2.87 6.69 -0.40
N GLY A 44 -2.43 7.16 0.78
CA GLY A 44 -1.94 6.30 1.84
C GLY A 44 -3.00 5.32 2.35
N ILE A 45 -4.22 5.81 2.64
CA ILE A 45 -5.34 4.96 3.07
C ILE A 45 -5.73 3.97 1.97
N ALA A 46 -5.76 4.40 0.70
CA ALA A 46 -6.05 3.52 -0.42
C ALA A 46 -5.02 2.37 -0.53
N GLY A 47 -3.72 2.66 -0.35
CA GLY A 47 -2.68 1.65 -0.33
C GLY A 47 -2.85 0.64 0.83
N VAL A 48 -3.16 1.14 2.02
CA VAL A 48 -3.43 0.29 3.20
C VAL A 48 -4.66 -0.59 2.98
N ALA A 49 -5.73 -0.05 2.39
CA ALA A 49 -6.95 -0.80 2.10
C ALA A 49 -6.68 -2.03 1.22
N VAL A 50 -5.84 -1.89 0.19
CA VAL A 50 -5.45 -3.01 -0.68
C VAL A 50 -4.74 -4.13 0.09
N VAL A 51 -3.84 -3.78 1.00
CA VAL A 51 -3.12 -4.79 1.81
C VAL A 51 -4.08 -5.46 2.80
N VAL A 52 -4.86 -4.67 3.54
CA VAL A 52 -5.77 -5.20 4.57
C VAL A 52 -6.81 -6.11 3.92
N GLU A 53 -7.39 -5.71 2.78
CA GLU A 53 -8.29 -6.55 2.00
C GLU A 53 -7.59 -7.84 1.54
N GLY A 54 -6.39 -7.74 0.97
CA GLY A 54 -5.64 -8.90 0.49
C GLY A 54 -5.32 -9.90 1.60
N LEU A 55 -4.87 -9.43 2.76
CA LEU A 55 -4.61 -10.28 3.94
C LEU A 55 -5.91 -10.90 4.47
N SER A 56 -7.00 -10.14 4.49
CA SER A 56 -8.31 -10.66 4.92
C SER A 56 -8.81 -11.76 4.01
N ARG A 57 -8.71 -11.58 2.69
CA ARG A 57 -9.13 -12.60 1.71
C ARG A 57 -8.30 -13.88 1.82
N ALA A 58 -6.98 -13.77 1.92
CA ALA A 58 -6.11 -14.92 2.11
C ALA A 58 -6.45 -15.68 3.40
N PHE A 59 -6.67 -14.96 4.51
CA PHE A 59 -7.08 -15.59 5.77
C PHE A 59 -8.46 -16.29 5.68
N LEU A 60 -9.40 -15.73 4.91
CA LEU A 60 -10.72 -16.35 4.73
C LEU A 60 -10.69 -17.62 3.87
N GLU A 61 -9.62 -17.88 3.12
CA GLU A 61 -9.49 -19.09 2.29
C GLU A 61 -9.22 -20.34 3.13
N ASP A 62 -8.37 -20.27 4.15
CA ASP A 62 -7.97 -21.44 4.94
C ASP A 62 -7.81 -21.20 6.46
N GLY A 63 -8.13 -20.01 6.95
CA GLY A 63 -8.05 -19.63 8.37
C GLY A 63 -6.65 -19.36 8.88
N LYS A 64 -5.64 -19.25 8.01
CA LYS A 64 -4.26 -18.92 8.38
C LYS A 64 -3.63 -17.98 7.36
N LEU A 65 -2.46 -17.44 7.71
CA LEU A 65 -1.65 -16.60 6.83
C LEU A 65 -0.23 -17.13 6.83
N SER A 66 0.19 -17.72 5.73
CA SER A 66 1.58 -18.11 5.49
C SER A 66 2.42 -16.90 5.10
N SER A 67 3.73 -17.00 5.33
CA SER A 67 4.68 -15.96 4.93
C SER A 67 4.64 -15.66 3.43
N SER A 68 4.32 -16.66 2.59
CA SER A 68 4.21 -16.45 1.14
C SER A 68 3.02 -15.55 0.82
N GLU A 69 1.84 -15.87 1.35
CA GLU A 69 0.62 -15.10 1.10
C GLU A 69 0.76 -13.66 1.60
N ILE A 70 1.35 -13.48 2.78
CA ILE A 70 1.65 -12.14 3.30
C ILE A 70 2.55 -11.40 2.31
N ASN A 71 3.65 -12.01 1.86
CA ASN A 71 4.56 -11.39 0.90
C ASN A 71 3.88 -11.04 -0.42
N ASP A 72 3.05 -11.94 -0.94
CA ASP A 72 2.33 -11.76 -2.20
C ASP A 72 1.34 -10.60 -2.12
N VAL A 73 0.65 -10.43 -0.99
CA VAL A 73 -0.27 -9.30 -0.78
C VAL A 73 0.48 -7.97 -0.81
N PHE A 74 1.59 -7.84 -0.08
CA PHE A 74 2.36 -6.59 -0.06
C PHE A 74 3.05 -6.28 -1.39
N ASN A 75 3.51 -7.30 -2.13
CA ASN A 75 4.11 -7.15 -3.45
C ASN A 75 3.13 -6.53 -4.47
N LYS A 76 1.82 -6.67 -4.27
CA LYS A 76 0.81 -6.07 -5.14
C LYS A 76 0.77 -4.55 -5.05
N VAL A 77 1.10 -3.96 -3.89
CA VAL A 77 1.10 -2.50 -3.73
C VAL A 77 2.35 -1.88 -4.34
N ASP A 78 3.50 -2.52 -4.17
CA ASP A 78 4.77 -2.07 -4.77
C ASP A 78 4.71 -2.04 -6.31
N LYS A 79 4.03 -3.03 -6.91
CA LYS A 79 3.89 -3.14 -8.37
C LYS A 79 2.75 -2.33 -8.97
N LYS A 80 1.82 -1.81 -8.16
CA LYS A 80 0.65 -1.03 -8.61
C LYS A 80 0.77 0.48 -8.39
N ALA A 81 1.86 0.98 -7.79
CA ALA A 81 2.14 2.41 -7.86
C ALA A 81 2.03 2.81 -9.34
N PRO A 82 1.09 3.70 -9.72
CA PRO A 82 1.01 4.14 -11.09
C PRO A 82 2.35 4.81 -11.35
N LYS A 83 3.22 4.16 -12.15
CA LYS A 83 4.22 4.93 -12.88
C LYS A 83 3.39 5.96 -13.61
N ALA A 84 3.46 7.22 -13.16
CA ALA A 84 2.77 8.31 -13.79
C ALA A 84 3.08 8.18 -15.27
N LYS A 85 2.12 7.70 -16.06
CA LYS A 85 2.19 7.83 -17.50
C LYS A 85 2.17 9.33 -17.68
N GLN A 86 3.34 9.92 -17.90
CA GLN A 86 3.46 11.24 -18.48
C GLN A 86 2.57 11.21 -19.72
N SER A 87 1.36 11.75 -19.59
CA SER A 87 0.56 12.13 -20.74
C SER A 87 1.25 13.35 -21.32
N GLU A 88 2.29 13.07 -22.12
CA GLU A 88 2.87 13.99 -23.06
C GLU A 88 1.79 14.32 -24.10
N LYS A 89 1.07 15.41 -23.85
CA LYS A 89 0.40 16.19 -24.88
C LYS A 89 0.56 17.67 -24.53
N ALA A 90 1.59 18.27 -25.09
CA ALA A 90 1.62 19.66 -25.50
C ALA A 90 2.33 19.71 -26.85
#